data_AF-A0A946MDR7-F1
#
_entry.id   AF-A0A946MDR7-F1
#
_cell.length_a   1.000
_cell.length_b   1.000
_cell.length_c   1.000
_cell.angle_alpha   90.00
_cell.angle_beta   90.00
_cell.angle_gamma   90.00
#
_symmetry.space_group_name_H-M   'P 1'
#
loop_
_entity.id
_entity.type
_entity.pdbx_description
1 polymer ?
#
loop_
_entity_poly.entity_id
_entity_poly.type
_entity_poly.pdbx_seq_one_letter_code
_entity_poly.pdbx_strand_id
1 'polypeptide(L)'
;MFRSLFSSRQRTTRRKRRSLLQGIEHLEPRIVLAADGLSIVLDYSLDTNNFFSDQTRKDTLQRAATVLESRIGDELGAITPTGGNNWDATITHPGTGASHQLNNLTIPLGSIIIFVGARDIGSLGVGGPGGFQASGTSAFLESITKRGQTGIDSSNSENTTDYAPWGGHVTFDSSPTWNFGNEQPISGENDFYSVALHEIGHVLGVGTADSWDNLVNSSNFFTGPAAVNANGANVPLTSSSSHWNNGLESTLPNTNALQESAMDPNLTVGTRKQFTVIDWAALDDIGWEVADTFAPTIDAISNITVDEDSPETLINLTGIGPGGTEVQPLQISVSSDNTNLTGTPNVTYTSDETTGSLKFTPQDDQSGTATVTVTVT
;
A
#
# COMPACT_ATOMS: atom_id res chain seq x y z
N MET A 1 -71.68 6.93 -13.55
CA MET A 1 -72.38 8.22 -13.32
C MET A 1 -72.03 8.68 -11.92
N PHE A 2 -71.41 9.80 -11.58
CA PHE A 2 -70.90 11.03 -12.23
C PHE A 2 -69.80 11.58 -11.28
N ARG A 3 -68.53 11.79 -11.69
CA ARG A 3 -67.87 13.08 -12.01
C ARG A 3 -68.27 14.28 -11.12
N SER A 4 -67.37 14.80 -10.26
CA SER A 4 -66.40 15.91 -10.48
C SER A 4 -66.93 17.24 -9.86
N LEU A 5 -66.18 18.26 -9.39
CA LEU A 5 -64.98 18.95 -9.88
C LEU A 5 -64.45 19.94 -8.77
N PHE A 6 -63.25 20.48 -9.03
CA PHE A 6 -62.31 21.33 -8.27
C PHE A 6 -62.74 22.76 -7.85
N SER A 7 -62.01 23.36 -6.88
CA SER A 7 -61.18 24.61 -7.02
C SER A 7 -60.82 25.21 -5.63
N SER A 8 -59.56 25.15 -5.17
CA SER A 8 -58.45 26.13 -5.28
C SER A 8 -58.55 27.41 -4.39
N ARG A 9 -57.58 27.56 -3.47
CA ARG A 9 -56.71 28.76 -3.41
C ARG A 9 -55.47 28.54 -2.52
N GLN A 10 -54.37 29.06 -3.03
CA GLN A 10 -52.97 28.91 -2.63
C GLN A 10 -52.64 29.57 -1.29
N ARG A 11 -51.65 29.00 -0.57
CA ARG A 11 -50.77 29.76 0.31
C ARG A 11 -49.32 29.33 0.09
N THR A 12 -48.47 30.34 0.13
CA THR A 12 -47.17 30.47 -0.51
C THR A 12 -46.04 29.76 0.22
N THR A 13 -45.08 29.33 -0.58
CA THR A 13 -43.84 28.63 -0.28
C THR A 13 -42.83 29.45 0.52
N ARG A 14 -42.21 28.86 1.54
CA ARG A 14 -40.91 29.28 2.08
C ARG A 14 -39.98 28.07 2.12
N ARG A 15 -39.22 27.89 1.03
CA ARG A 15 -38.26 26.79 0.83
C ARG A 15 -37.01 27.08 1.67
N LYS A 16 -36.87 26.44 2.84
CA LYS A 16 -35.59 26.35 3.54
C LYS A 16 -34.69 25.42 2.73
N ARG A 17 -33.67 25.97 2.06
CA ARG A 17 -32.53 25.20 1.55
C ARG A 17 -31.86 24.53 2.75
N ARG A 18 -32.05 23.22 2.93
CA ARG A 18 -31.13 22.39 3.71
C ARG A 18 -29.96 22.09 2.78
N SER A 19 -28.78 22.58 3.14
CA SER A 19 -27.55 22.20 2.44
C SER A 19 -27.33 20.70 2.62
N LEU A 20 -26.95 20.04 1.53
CA LEU A 20 -26.34 18.72 1.61
C LEU A 20 -25.06 18.87 2.44
N LEU A 21 -25.06 18.29 3.64
CA LEU A 21 -23.82 17.87 4.28
C LEU A 21 -23.41 16.58 3.56
N GLN A 22 -22.58 16.72 2.53
CA GLN A 22 -21.63 15.68 2.14
C GLN A 22 -20.60 15.61 3.26
N GLY A 23 -20.44 14.43 3.85
CA GLY A 23 -19.53 14.23 4.97
C GLY A 23 -19.96 13.03 5.78
N ILE A 24 -19.66 11.85 5.23
CA ILE A 24 -19.17 10.62 5.88
C ILE A 24 -18.81 9.76 4.68
N GLU A 25 -17.56 9.85 4.24
CA GLU A 25 -16.99 8.77 3.43
C GLU A 25 -16.92 7.56 4.34
N HIS A 26 -17.50 6.46 3.86
CA HIS A 26 -17.33 5.16 4.47
C HIS A 26 -15.85 4.82 4.38
N LEU A 27 -15.19 4.68 5.54
CA LEU A 27 -14.02 3.84 5.63
C LEU A 27 -14.50 2.44 5.25
N GLU A 28 -14.16 1.99 4.04
CA GLU A 28 -14.29 0.58 3.67
C GLU A 28 -13.61 -0.23 4.79
N PRO A 29 -14.26 -1.28 5.32
CA PRO A 29 -13.61 -2.13 6.30
C PRO A 29 -12.47 -2.88 5.61
N ARG A 30 -11.24 -2.35 5.71
CA ARG A 30 -10.03 -3.18 5.54
C ARG A 30 -10.09 -4.22 6.65
N ILE A 31 -10.41 -5.46 6.30
CA ILE A 31 -9.98 -6.59 7.11
C ILE A 31 -8.45 -6.59 6.99
N VAL A 32 -7.80 -6.02 8.00
CA VAL A 32 -6.37 -6.06 8.18
C VAL A 32 -6.02 -7.51 8.51
N LEU A 33 -5.57 -8.28 7.51
CA LEU A 33 -4.78 -9.49 7.75
C LEU A 33 -3.28 -9.14 7.78
N ALA A 34 -2.95 -8.11 8.55
CA ALA A 34 -1.61 -7.88 9.05
C ALA A 34 -1.78 -7.52 10.52
N ALA A 35 -2.06 -8.52 11.35
CA ALA A 35 -1.84 -8.35 12.79
C ALA A 35 -0.33 -8.16 13.08
N ASP A 36 0.53 -8.52 12.11
CA ASP A 36 1.97 -8.37 12.11
C ASP A 36 2.41 -7.78 10.74
N GLY A 37 3.19 -6.68 10.72
CA GLY A 37 3.79 -6.11 9.50
C GLY A 37 3.32 -4.70 9.08
N LEU A 38 3.93 -4.17 8.02
CA LEU A 38 3.70 -2.82 7.51
C LEU A 38 2.37 -2.69 6.73
N SER A 39 1.64 -1.59 6.96
CA SER A 39 0.52 -1.16 6.13
C SER A 39 0.77 0.19 5.47
N ILE A 40 0.68 0.22 4.14
CA ILE A 40 0.73 1.42 3.32
C ILE A 40 -0.71 1.87 3.06
N VAL A 41 -1.06 3.01 3.64
CA VAL A 41 -2.37 3.66 3.49
C VAL A 41 -2.28 4.69 2.37
N LEU A 42 -2.94 4.38 1.25
CA LEU A 42 -3.03 5.29 0.10
C LEU A 42 -4.18 6.26 0.31
N ASP A 43 -3.86 7.53 0.53
CA ASP A 43 -4.83 8.60 0.77
C ASP A 43 -5.03 9.46 -0.49
N TYR A 44 -6.24 9.43 -1.03
CA TYR A 44 -6.62 10.13 -2.26
C TYR A 44 -7.26 11.51 -2.02
N SER A 45 -7.30 12.01 -0.78
CA SER A 45 -7.98 13.26 -0.43
C SER A 45 -7.37 14.50 -1.12
N LEU A 46 -6.12 14.39 -1.58
CA LEU A 46 -5.39 15.46 -2.29
C LEU A 46 -5.30 15.24 -3.82
N ASP A 47 -6.02 14.26 -4.37
CA ASP A 47 -6.17 14.06 -5.82
C ASP A 47 -7.12 15.10 -6.46
N THR A 48 -6.74 16.37 -6.41
CA THR A 48 -7.60 17.49 -6.85
C THR A 48 -7.90 17.48 -8.36
N ASN A 49 -7.14 16.70 -9.14
CA ASN A 49 -7.30 16.58 -10.58
C ASN A 49 -8.14 15.35 -10.98
N ASN A 50 -8.63 14.57 -10.00
CA ASN A 50 -9.45 13.37 -10.19
C ASN A 50 -8.75 12.30 -11.05
N PHE A 51 -7.42 12.19 -10.97
CA PHE A 51 -6.71 11.16 -11.72
C PHE A 51 -7.06 9.77 -11.20
N PHE A 52 -7.32 9.62 -9.91
CA PHE A 52 -7.74 8.40 -9.23
C PHE A 52 -9.24 8.31 -9.02
N SER A 53 -10.07 9.03 -9.79
CA SER A 53 -11.51 8.75 -9.79
C SER A 53 -11.85 7.39 -10.44
N ASP A 54 -10.90 6.80 -11.17
CA ASP A 54 -10.99 5.48 -11.79
C ASP A 54 -10.47 4.39 -10.83
N GLN A 55 -11.30 3.37 -10.59
CA GLN A 55 -10.98 2.28 -9.67
C GLN A 55 -9.77 1.44 -10.14
N THR A 56 -9.62 1.22 -11.45
CA THR A 56 -8.49 0.46 -12.02
C THR A 56 -7.15 1.07 -11.64
N ARG A 57 -7.09 2.41 -11.58
CA ARG A 57 -5.86 3.14 -11.21
C ARG A 57 -5.56 2.99 -9.72
N LYS A 58 -6.60 3.03 -8.87
CA LYS A 58 -6.47 2.76 -7.44
C LYS A 58 -6.00 1.33 -7.20
N ASP A 59 -6.60 0.36 -7.89
CA ASP A 59 -6.25 -1.06 -7.78
C ASP A 59 -4.80 -1.31 -8.21
N THR A 60 -4.35 -0.65 -9.28
CA THR A 60 -2.95 -0.77 -9.75
C THR A 60 -1.96 -0.22 -8.73
N LEU A 61 -2.27 0.93 -8.11
CA LEU A 61 -1.44 1.52 -7.06
C LEU A 61 -1.44 0.68 -5.79
N GLN A 62 -2.61 0.18 -5.39
CA GLN A 62 -2.76 -0.72 -4.25
C GLN A 62 -1.96 -2.01 -4.48
N ARG A 63 -1.93 -2.55 -5.70
CA ARG A 63 -1.09 -3.71 -6.02
C ARG A 63 0.40 -3.43 -5.79
N ALA A 64 0.89 -2.26 -6.18
CA ALA A 64 2.29 -1.89 -5.94
C ALA A 64 2.59 -1.77 -4.43
N ALA A 65 1.69 -1.14 -3.67
CA ALA A 65 1.79 -1.06 -2.21
C ALA A 65 1.79 -2.45 -1.56
N THR A 66 0.87 -3.33 -1.96
CA THR A 66 0.72 -4.67 -1.37
C THR A 66 1.92 -5.59 -1.62
N VAL A 67 2.61 -5.44 -2.74
CA VAL A 67 3.86 -6.18 -2.99
C VAL A 67 4.96 -5.75 -2.01
N LEU A 68 4.96 -4.49 -1.56
CA LEU A 68 5.90 -3.99 -0.54
C LEU A 68 5.48 -4.43 0.86
N GLU A 69 4.19 -4.29 1.20
CA GLU A 69 3.61 -4.77 2.47
C GLU A 69 3.87 -6.26 2.70
N SER A 70 3.86 -7.08 1.64
CA SER A 70 3.97 -8.54 1.77
C SER A 70 5.37 -9.06 2.12
N ARG A 71 6.40 -8.20 2.14
CA ARG A 71 7.76 -8.58 2.57
C ARG A 71 8.32 -7.74 3.69
N ILE A 72 7.70 -6.62 4.06
CA ILE A 72 8.21 -5.77 5.14
C ILE A 72 7.54 -6.15 6.46
N GLY A 73 8.34 -6.67 7.38
CA GLY A 73 7.93 -7.16 8.68
C GLY A 73 7.89 -6.12 9.80
N ASP A 74 8.35 -4.89 9.55
CA ASP A 74 8.45 -3.85 10.57
C ASP A 74 7.11 -3.53 11.24
N GLU A 75 7.17 -3.36 12.55
CA GLU A 75 6.05 -2.86 13.35
C GLU A 75 6.31 -1.39 13.76
N LEU A 76 5.84 -0.45 12.94
CA LEU A 76 6.03 0.97 13.23
C LEU A 76 5.06 1.47 14.30
N GLY A 77 5.60 2.08 15.36
CA GLY A 77 4.82 2.75 16.41
C GLY A 77 3.85 3.81 15.86
N ALA A 78 2.70 3.94 16.51
CA ALA A 78 1.70 4.96 16.17
C ALA A 78 2.16 6.39 16.51
N ILE A 79 1.67 7.38 15.77
CA ILE A 79 1.81 8.81 16.09
C ILE A 79 0.43 9.35 16.46
N THR A 80 0.22 9.68 17.73
CA THR A 80 -1.08 10.16 18.23
C THR A 80 -0.91 11.49 18.96
N PRO A 81 -1.10 12.64 18.29
CA PRO A 81 -1.02 13.94 18.93
C PRO A 81 -2.20 14.13 19.90
N THR A 82 -1.90 14.17 21.20
CA THR A 82 -2.89 14.38 22.27
C THR A 82 -2.36 15.33 23.34
N GLY A 83 -3.26 16.00 24.05
CA GLY A 83 -2.88 16.95 25.10
C GLY A 83 -2.09 18.14 24.55
N GLY A 84 -0.91 18.40 25.13
CA GLY A 84 0.00 19.48 24.70
C GLY A 84 0.95 19.11 23.56
N ASN A 85 0.88 17.89 23.04
CA ASN A 85 1.71 17.41 21.93
C ASN A 85 1.09 17.86 20.60
N ASN A 86 1.87 18.56 19.78
CA ASN A 86 1.43 19.03 18.47
C ASN A 86 2.49 18.73 17.41
N TRP A 87 2.06 18.38 16.21
CA TRP A 87 2.95 18.28 15.05
C TRP A 87 2.19 18.59 13.77
N ASP A 88 2.91 19.12 12.78
CA ASP A 88 2.38 19.39 11.46
C ASP A 88 3.23 18.65 10.45
N ALA A 89 2.61 17.65 9.80
CA ALA A 89 3.23 16.91 8.73
C ALA A 89 3.23 17.80 7.47
N THR A 90 4.33 17.80 6.70
CA THR A 90 4.47 18.65 5.51
C THR A 90 4.83 17.81 4.30
N ILE A 91 4.11 18.01 3.21
CA ILE A 91 4.34 17.35 1.91
C ILE A 91 4.30 18.36 0.78
N THR A 92 4.71 17.94 -0.42
CA THR A 92 4.32 18.63 -1.65
C THR A 92 2.97 18.08 -2.09
N HIS A 93 1.98 18.94 -2.25
CA HIS A 93 0.62 18.55 -2.60
C HIS A 93 0.61 17.89 -3.99
N PRO A 94 0.14 16.64 -4.13
CA PRO A 94 0.31 15.90 -5.37
C PRO A 94 -0.50 16.49 -6.55
N GLY A 95 -1.70 17.03 -6.30
CA GLY A 95 -2.49 17.69 -7.34
C GLY A 95 -2.07 19.12 -7.74
N THR A 96 -1.32 19.85 -6.90
CA THR A 96 -1.03 21.29 -7.14
C THR A 96 0.45 21.66 -7.15
N GLY A 97 1.32 20.83 -6.58
CA GLY A 97 2.75 21.10 -6.45
C GLY A 97 3.12 22.11 -5.35
N ALA A 98 2.15 22.65 -4.63
CA ALA A 98 2.40 23.56 -3.51
C ALA A 98 2.77 22.80 -2.24
N SER A 99 3.50 23.45 -1.31
CA SER A 99 3.67 22.91 0.04
C SER A 99 2.31 22.81 0.74
N HIS A 100 2.08 21.69 1.43
CA HIS A 100 0.84 21.42 2.14
C HIS A 100 1.13 20.88 3.54
N GLN A 101 0.40 21.41 4.52
CA GLN A 101 0.53 21.04 5.93
C GLN A 101 -0.72 20.30 6.41
N LEU A 102 -0.47 19.20 7.13
CA LEU A 102 -1.47 18.34 7.74
C LEU A 102 -1.32 18.47 9.26
N ASN A 103 -2.19 19.28 9.85
CA ASN A 103 -2.10 19.62 11.27
C ASN A 103 -2.54 18.44 12.14
N ASN A 104 -1.71 18.05 13.10
CA ASN A 104 -1.96 16.99 14.07
C ASN A 104 -2.47 15.70 13.43
N LEU A 105 -1.84 15.30 12.32
CA LEU A 105 -2.14 14.05 11.64
C LEU A 105 -1.96 12.86 12.60
N THR A 106 -2.89 11.93 12.62
CA THR A 106 -2.76 10.69 13.39
C THR A 106 -2.29 9.58 12.46
N ILE A 107 -1.20 8.89 12.84
CA ILE A 107 -0.68 7.74 12.11
C ILE A 107 -0.97 6.49 12.94
N PRO A 108 -1.74 5.53 12.42
CA PRO A 108 -1.98 4.27 13.11
C PRO A 108 -0.71 3.45 13.33
N LEU A 109 -0.78 2.50 14.26
CA LEU A 109 0.26 1.47 14.45
C LEU A 109 0.48 0.70 13.14
N GLY A 110 1.72 0.32 12.87
CA GLY A 110 2.14 -0.44 11.69
C GLY A 110 1.97 0.31 10.37
N SER A 111 1.60 1.61 10.38
CA SER A 111 1.12 2.27 9.15
C SER A 111 2.02 3.39 8.66
N ILE A 112 2.08 3.57 7.34
CA ILE A 112 2.61 4.75 6.64
C ILE A 112 1.47 5.32 5.80
N ILE A 113 1.28 6.65 5.81
CA ILE A 113 0.26 7.30 4.96
C ILE A 113 0.92 7.97 3.76
N ILE A 114 0.52 7.58 2.55
CA ILE A 114 0.99 8.19 1.30
C ILE A 114 -0.15 8.97 0.68
N PHE A 115 -0.01 10.29 0.61
CA PHE A 115 -0.95 11.15 -0.10
C PHE A 115 -0.67 11.12 -1.59
N VAL A 116 -1.66 10.75 -2.39
CA VAL A 116 -1.47 10.47 -3.81
C VAL A 116 -2.33 11.36 -4.69
N GLY A 117 -1.83 11.61 -5.89
CA GLY A 117 -2.54 12.39 -6.91
C GLY A 117 -1.70 12.48 -8.18
N ALA A 118 -2.20 13.24 -9.15
CA ALA A 118 -1.46 13.48 -10.38
C ALA A 118 -1.56 14.94 -10.83
N ARG A 119 -0.54 15.38 -11.56
CA ARG A 119 -0.49 16.65 -12.29
C ARG A 119 0.55 16.53 -13.40
N ASP A 120 0.61 17.49 -14.31
CA ASP A 120 1.70 17.56 -15.29
C ASP A 120 3.02 17.94 -14.56
N ILE A 121 3.99 17.03 -14.56
CA ILE A 121 5.27 17.17 -13.83
C ILE A 121 6.51 17.01 -14.70
N GLY A 122 6.38 16.58 -15.96
CA GLY A 122 7.51 16.40 -16.88
C GLY A 122 8.44 15.21 -16.58
N SER A 123 8.14 14.40 -15.55
CA SER A 123 8.67 13.05 -15.29
C SER A 123 7.51 12.05 -15.26
N LEU A 124 7.72 10.75 -15.06
CA LEU A 124 6.60 9.80 -14.93
C LEU A 124 5.98 9.81 -13.52
N GLY A 125 6.82 10.01 -12.50
CA GLY A 125 6.45 10.09 -11.10
C GLY A 125 7.44 10.94 -10.32
N VAL A 126 7.02 11.37 -9.14
CA VAL A 126 7.87 11.90 -8.06
C VAL A 126 7.24 11.52 -6.72
N GLY A 127 7.97 10.79 -5.91
CA GLY A 127 7.61 10.37 -4.56
C GLY A 127 8.72 10.59 -3.56
N GLY A 128 8.35 10.56 -2.28
CA GLY A 128 9.31 10.67 -1.19
C GLY A 128 8.64 10.93 0.15
N PRO A 129 9.42 10.82 1.25
CA PRO A 129 8.91 11.06 2.58
C PRO A 129 8.48 12.51 2.77
N GLY A 130 7.53 12.70 3.68
CA GLY A 130 7.13 14.03 4.10
C GLY A 130 7.99 14.55 5.26
N GLY A 131 8.20 15.86 5.29
CA GLY A 131 8.81 16.53 6.44
C GLY A 131 7.80 16.71 7.58
N PHE A 132 8.27 17.26 8.70
CA PHE A 132 7.40 17.67 9.79
C PHE A 132 8.03 18.77 10.65
N GLN A 133 7.19 19.43 11.43
CA GLN A 133 7.57 20.22 12.59
C GLN A 133 6.78 19.73 13.79
N ALA A 134 7.40 19.64 14.97
CA ALA A 134 6.75 19.08 16.15
C ALA A 134 7.16 19.80 17.45
N SER A 135 6.26 19.78 18.42
CA SER A 135 6.48 20.28 19.78
C SER A 135 5.71 19.42 20.79
N GLY A 136 6.26 19.29 22.00
CA GLY A 136 5.62 18.51 23.05
C GLY A 136 6.63 17.85 23.96
N THR A 137 6.23 16.74 24.56
CA THR A 137 7.10 15.91 25.40
C THR A 137 8.19 15.23 24.58
N SER A 138 9.36 14.94 25.19
CA SER A 138 10.44 14.20 24.53
C SER A 138 9.98 12.84 23.99
N ALA A 139 9.16 12.12 24.75
CA ALA A 139 8.59 10.83 24.31
C ALA A 139 7.74 10.97 23.05
N PHE A 140 6.98 12.06 22.91
CA PHE A 140 6.20 12.31 21.69
C PHE A 140 7.10 12.64 20.50
N LEU A 141 8.13 13.47 20.69
CA LEU A 141 9.07 13.79 19.61
C LEU A 141 9.80 12.53 19.13
N GLU A 142 10.21 11.65 20.04
CA GLU A 142 10.80 10.36 19.68
C GLU A 142 9.79 9.43 18.99
N SER A 143 8.50 9.46 19.35
CA SER A 143 7.49 8.65 18.67
C SER A 143 7.31 9.05 17.19
N ILE A 144 7.59 10.30 16.83
CA ILE A 144 7.52 10.78 15.43
C ILE A 144 8.76 10.32 14.65
N THR A 145 9.95 10.44 15.24
CA THR A 145 11.21 10.18 14.52
C THR A 145 11.59 8.71 14.49
N LYS A 146 11.42 8.00 15.61
CA LYS A 146 11.89 6.61 15.77
C LYS A 146 10.80 5.60 15.52
N ARG A 147 9.55 5.94 15.85
CA ARG A 147 8.39 5.02 15.77
C ARG A 147 8.68 3.63 16.36
N GLY A 148 9.40 3.57 17.48
CA GLY A 148 9.75 2.30 18.14
C GLY A 148 10.97 1.56 17.57
N GLN A 149 11.52 2.02 16.45
CA GLN A 149 12.65 1.42 15.76
C GLN A 149 14.00 1.76 16.41
N THR A 150 14.99 0.88 16.23
CA THR A 150 16.32 0.99 16.85
C THR A 150 17.39 1.16 15.80
N GLY A 151 18.14 2.26 15.87
CA GLY A 151 19.14 2.58 14.84
C GLY A 151 18.95 3.98 14.27
N ILE A 152 17.85 4.65 14.62
CA ILE A 152 17.59 6.06 14.29
C ILE A 152 18.21 6.98 15.36
N ASP A 153 19.25 7.72 14.98
CA ASP A 153 19.92 8.71 15.82
C ASP A 153 19.39 10.12 15.51
N SER A 154 18.38 10.54 16.26
CA SER A 154 17.79 11.88 16.14
C SER A 154 18.71 13.04 16.54
N SER A 155 19.91 12.74 17.05
CA SER A 155 20.91 13.75 17.41
C SER A 155 22.02 13.90 16.36
N ASN A 156 22.26 12.84 15.57
CA ASN A 156 23.22 12.83 14.47
C ASN A 156 22.77 11.86 13.38
N SER A 157 22.24 12.38 12.28
CA SER A 157 21.77 11.56 11.17
C SER A 157 22.87 10.69 10.56
N GLU A 158 24.15 11.07 10.66
CA GLU A 158 25.30 10.29 10.14
C GLU A 158 25.48 8.93 10.83
N ASN A 159 24.87 8.72 12.01
CA ASN A 159 24.89 7.45 12.72
C ASN A 159 23.66 6.58 12.44
N THR A 160 22.69 7.10 11.68
CA THR A 160 21.42 6.43 11.47
C THR A 160 21.59 5.23 10.55
N THR A 161 21.07 4.08 10.99
CA THR A 161 21.14 2.78 10.29
C THR A 161 19.77 2.20 10.00
N ASP A 162 18.73 2.97 10.31
CA ASP A 162 17.35 2.52 10.32
C ASP A 162 16.44 3.68 9.85
N TYR A 163 15.21 3.39 9.43
CA TYR A 163 14.34 4.36 8.78
C TYR A 163 12.86 4.10 9.09
N ALA A 164 12.20 5.08 9.70
CA ALA A 164 10.81 4.95 10.16
C ALA A 164 9.96 6.17 9.80
N PRO A 165 9.64 6.40 8.51
CA PRO A 165 8.86 7.55 8.08
C PRO A 165 7.43 7.46 8.61
N TRP A 166 6.79 8.61 8.85
CA TRP A 166 5.36 8.67 9.15
C TRP A 166 4.50 8.44 7.89
N GLY A 167 5.05 8.77 6.73
CA GLY A 167 4.30 8.98 5.50
C GLY A 167 5.01 9.89 4.52
N GLY A 168 4.30 10.23 3.46
CA GLY A 168 4.81 11.08 2.41
C GLY A 168 3.78 11.33 1.33
N HIS A 169 4.26 11.52 0.11
CA HIS A 169 3.41 11.76 -1.03
C HIS A 169 3.99 11.09 -2.26
N VAL A 170 3.10 10.78 -3.21
CA VAL A 170 3.48 10.37 -4.56
C VAL A 170 2.64 11.16 -5.55
N THR A 171 3.32 11.76 -6.52
CA THR A 171 2.69 12.38 -7.68
C THR A 171 3.00 11.56 -8.91
N PHE A 172 1.97 11.24 -9.69
CA PHE A 172 2.13 10.70 -11.04
C PHE A 172 1.92 11.78 -12.10
N ASP A 173 2.56 11.62 -13.25
CA ASP A 173 2.25 12.49 -14.38
C ASP A 173 0.88 12.14 -14.99
N SER A 174 0.07 13.17 -15.17
CA SER A 174 -1.23 13.08 -15.80
C SER A 174 -1.17 12.99 -17.34
N SER A 175 -0.03 13.28 -17.95
CA SER A 175 0.14 13.41 -19.40
C SER A 175 0.41 12.11 -20.19
N PRO A 176 1.17 11.11 -19.68
CA PRO A 176 1.58 9.97 -20.49
C PRO A 176 0.43 9.00 -20.81
N THR A 177 0.64 8.18 -21.83
CA THR A 177 -0.17 6.97 -22.05
C THR A 177 0.28 5.90 -21.04
N TRP A 178 -0.64 5.53 -20.15
CA TRP A 178 -0.41 4.59 -19.05
C TRP A 178 -1.03 3.23 -19.32
N ASN A 179 -0.29 2.17 -18.98
CA ASN A 179 -0.82 0.84 -18.75
C ASN A 179 -1.15 0.66 -17.26
N PHE A 180 -2.42 0.38 -16.96
CA PHE A 180 -2.91 0.03 -15.63
C PHE A 180 -3.24 -1.48 -15.51
N GLY A 181 -3.03 -2.25 -16.58
CA GLY A 181 -3.39 -3.65 -16.63
C GLY A 181 -2.51 -4.57 -15.78
N ASN A 182 -2.91 -5.82 -15.66
CA ASN A 182 -2.11 -6.89 -15.04
C ASN A 182 -1.12 -7.50 -16.03
N GLU A 183 -1.36 -7.33 -17.33
CA GLU A 183 -0.48 -7.83 -18.39
C GLU A 183 0.71 -6.90 -18.63
N GLN A 184 1.70 -7.42 -19.36
CA GLN A 184 2.81 -6.60 -19.87
C GLN A 184 2.25 -5.44 -20.71
N PRO A 185 2.74 -4.19 -20.49
CA PRO A 185 2.38 -3.05 -21.33
C PRO A 185 2.75 -3.32 -22.80
N ILE A 186 1.98 -2.74 -23.72
CA ILE A 186 2.30 -2.80 -25.15
C ILE A 186 3.21 -1.64 -25.57
N SER A 187 3.70 -1.68 -26.81
CA SER A 187 4.53 -0.61 -27.36
C SER A 187 3.82 0.74 -27.30
N GLY A 188 4.48 1.73 -26.68
CA GLY A 188 3.97 3.10 -26.52
C GLY A 188 3.32 3.39 -25.16
N GLU A 189 3.20 2.39 -24.28
CA GLU A 189 2.64 2.56 -22.94
C GLU A 189 3.73 2.60 -21.86
N ASN A 190 3.59 3.53 -20.90
CA ASN A 190 4.36 3.51 -19.66
C ASN A 190 3.62 2.63 -18.65
N ASP A 191 4.34 1.75 -17.96
CA ASP A 191 3.72 0.89 -16.95
C ASP A 191 3.53 1.64 -15.63
N PHE A 192 2.28 1.90 -15.27
CA PHE A 192 1.97 2.66 -14.05
C PHE A 192 2.41 1.92 -12.79
N TYR A 193 2.25 0.59 -12.78
CA TYR A 193 2.66 -0.25 -11.66
C TYR A 193 4.17 -0.16 -11.38
N SER A 194 4.99 -0.17 -12.43
CA SER A 194 6.45 -0.03 -12.32
C SER A 194 6.85 1.32 -11.69
N VAL A 195 6.21 2.41 -12.14
CA VAL A 195 6.46 3.74 -11.59
C VAL A 195 5.96 3.83 -10.14
N ALA A 196 4.80 3.25 -9.85
CA ALA A 196 4.28 3.22 -8.48
C ALA A 196 5.22 2.51 -7.50
N LEU A 197 5.79 1.36 -7.88
CA LEU A 197 6.81 0.69 -7.07
C LEU A 197 8.03 1.59 -6.83
N HIS A 198 8.54 2.23 -7.89
CA HIS A 198 9.69 3.14 -7.81
C HIS A 198 9.44 4.28 -6.82
N GLU A 199 8.32 4.99 -6.98
CA GLU A 199 8.03 6.15 -6.13
C GLU A 199 7.72 5.77 -4.68
N ILE A 200 7.07 4.62 -4.44
CA ILE A 200 6.90 4.12 -3.07
C ILE A 200 8.26 3.71 -2.48
N GLY A 201 9.17 3.15 -3.28
CA GLY A 201 10.56 2.89 -2.87
C GLY A 201 11.26 4.13 -2.32
N HIS A 202 11.08 5.28 -2.97
CA HIS A 202 11.57 6.56 -2.45
C HIS A 202 10.89 6.99 -1.15
N VAL A 203 9.59 6.75 -0.97
CA VAL A 203 8.91 6.99 0.32
C VAL A 203 9.51 6.11 1.42
N LEU A 204 9.83 4.86 1.09
CA LEU A 204 10.45 3.87 1.97
C LEU A 204 11.96 4.07 2.16
N GLY A 205 12.56 5.14 1.63
CA GLY A 205 13.91 5.55 2.02
C GLY A 205 15.01 5.27 1.01
N VAL A 206 14.73 4.52 -0.07
CA VAL A 206 15.72 4.29 -1.12
C VAL A 206 16.04 5.64 -1.79
N GLY A 207 17.28 6.09 -1.66
CA GLY A 207 17.73 7.37 -2.21
C GLY A 207 17.25 8.62 -1.46
N THR A 208 16.58 8.46 -0.31
CA THR A 208 15.97 9.57 0.46
C THR A 208 16.21 9.51 1.97
N ALA A 209 16.52 8.34 2.53
CA ALA A 209 16.76 8.16 3.95
C ALA A 209 18.20 8.53 4.35
N ASP A 210 18.38 9.02 5.58
CA ASP A 210 19.71 9.22 6.14
C ASP A 210 20.50 7.90 6.22
N SER A 211 19.84 6.77 6.55
CA SER A 211 20.48 5.45 6.55
C SER A 211 20.93 4.99 5.17
N TRP A 212 20.24 5.41 4.10
CA TRP A 212 20.72 5.24 2.73
C TRP A 212 21.98 6.07 2.48
N ASP A 213 21.92 7.38 2.77
CA ASP A 213 23.03 8.31 2.51
C ASP A 213 24.31 7.90 3.26
N ASN A 214 24.17 7.35 4.47
CA ASN A 214 25.27 6.81 5.27
C ASN A 214 25.96 5.58 4.63
N LEU A 215 25.28 4.92 3.70
CA LEU A 215 25.79 3.80 2.91
C LEU A 215 26.24 4.23 1.51
N VAL A 216 26.24 5.51 1.18
CA VAL A 216 26.80 6.02 -0.08
C VAL A 216 28.24 6.49 0.13
N ASN A 217 29.17 5.88 -0.60
CA ASN A 217 30.56 6.30 -0.56
C ASN A 217 30.86 7.51 -1.47
N SER A 218 32.04 8.11 -1.30
CA SER A 218 32.49 9.28 -2.08
C SER A 218 32.68 9.05 -3.59
N SER A 219 32.49 7.82 -4.07
CA SER A 219 32.58 7.45 -5.48
C SER A 219 31.23 7.13 -6.10
N ASN A 220 30.12 7.50 -5.45
CA ASN A 220 28.74 7.22 -5.90
C ASN A 220 28.46 5.72 -6.02
N PHE A 221 28.87 4.95 -5.02
CA PHE A 221 28.41 3.57 -4.86
C PHE A 221 27.72 3.39 -3.53
N PHE A 222 26.64 2.62 -3.55
CA PHE A 222 26.00 2.11 -2.35
C PHE A 222 26.80 0.92 -1.79
N THR A 223 27.00 0.92 -0.47
CA THR A 223 27.87 -0.01 0.24
C THR A 223 27.13 -0.83 1.29
N GLY A 224 25.80 -0.86 1.23
CA GLY A 224 24.99 -1.73 2.08
C GLY A 224 25.38 -3.21 1.94
N PRO A 225 25.67 -3.93 3.04
CA PRO A 225 26.12 -5.31 3.00
C PRO A 225 25.22 -6.28 2.21
N ALA A 226 23.90 -6.19 2.34
CA ALA A 226 22.96 -7.07 1.65
C ALA A 226 22.96 -6.78 0.15
N ALA A 227 22.90 -5.51 -0.25
CA ALA A 227 22.93 -5.10 -1.65
C ALA A 227 24.29 -5.42 -2.30
N VAL A 228 25.39 -5.24 -1.57
CA VAL A 228 26.73 -5.66 -2.00
C VAL A 228 26.79 -7.17 -2.22
N ASN A 229 26.23 -7.96 -1.32
CA ASN A 229 26.18 -9.41 -1.46
C ASN A 229 25.33 -9.85 -2.67
N ALA A 230 24.18 -9.20 -2.88
CA ALA A 230 23.30 -9.46 -4.02
C ALA A 230 23.95 -9.09 -5.37
N ASN A 231 24.70 -7.99 -5.42
CA ASN A 231 25.35 -7.48 -6.63
C ASN A 231 26.75 -8.10 -6.88
N GLY A 232 27.38 -8.65 -5.84
CA GLY A 232 28.75 -9.15 -5.86
C GLY A 232 29.84 -8.07 -5.70
N ALA A 233 29.45 -6.80 -5.59
CA ALA A 233 30.31 -5.64 -5.34
C ALA A 233 29.46 -4.44 -4.89
N ASN A 234 30.10 -3.36 -4.44
CA ASN A 234 29.42 -2.07 -4.21
C ASN A 234 28.57 -1.69 -5.43
N VAL A 235 27.37 -1.20 -5.17
CA VAL A 235 26.35 -1.02 -6.22
C VAL A 235 26.50 0.37 -6.84
N PRO A 236 26.65 0.48 -8.17
CA PRO A 236 26.83 1.78 -8.81
C PRO A 236 25.55 2.61 -8.72
N LEU A 237 25.68 3.87 -8.35
CA LEU A 237 24.60 4.84 -8.31
C LEU A 237 24.73 5.85 -9.46
N THR A 238 23.62 6.53 -9.75
CA THR A 238 23.65 7.74 -10.58
C THR A 238 24.41 8.88 -9.87
N SER A 239 24.68 9.96 -10.60
CA SER A 239 25.37 11.13 -10.04
C SER A 239 24.61 11.84 -8.91
N SER A 240 23.29 11.65 -8.80
CA SER A 240 22.51 12.19 -7.68
C SER A 240 22.57 11.32 -6.43
N SER A 241 23.14 10.10 -6.53
CA SER A 241 23.18 9.09 -5.45
C SER A 241 21.81 8.59 -4.96
N SER A 242 20.72 8.96 -5.62
CA SER A 242 19.35 8.58 -5.21
C SER A 242 18.76 7.40 -5.98
N HIS A 243 19.48 6.89 -6.98
CA HIS A 243 19.02 5.80 -7.84
C HIS A 243 20.17 4.89 -8.20
N TRP A 244 19.84 3.62 -8.49
CA TRP A 244 20.74 2.72 -9.18
C TRP A 244 21.18 3.32 -10.51
N ASN A 245 22.41 3.00 -10.93
CA ASN A 245 22.89 3.42 -12.23
C ASN A 245 22.06 2.79 -13.35
N ASN A 246 21.90 3.53 -14.45
CA ASN A 246 21.03 3.16 -15.56
C ASN A 246 21.42 1.79 -16.17
N GLY A 247 20.45 0.91 -16.37
CA GLY A 247 20.66 -0.46 -16.87
C GLY A 247 21.10 -1.46 -15.81
N LEU A 248 21.03 -1.14 -14.51
CA LEU A 248 21.40 -2.10 -13.48
C LEU A 248 20.38 -3.23 -13.40
N GLU A 249 20.81 -4.44 -13.73
CA GLU A 249 19.99 -5.65 -13.65
C GLU A 249 20.23 -6.42 -12.36
N SER A 250 19.19 -7.06 -11.85
CA SER A 250 19.26 -8.04 -10.78
C SER A 250 18.16 -9.10 -10.96
N THR A 251 18.24 -10.18 -10.20
CA THR A 251 17.24 -11.25 -10.28
C THR A 251 15.96 -10.83 -9.57
N LEU A 252 14.80 -11.36 -10.00
CA LEU A 252 13.58 -11.27 -9.20
C LEU A 252 13.69 -12.23 -8.00
N PRO A 253 13.17 -11.85 -6.81
CA PRO A 253 13.31 -12.65 -5.60
C PRO A 253 12.85 -14.09 -5.80
N ASN A 254 13.68 -15.03 -5.33
CA ASN A 254 13.44 -16.47 -5.39
C ASN A 254 13.20 -17.01 -6.83
N THR A 255 13.75 -16.33 -7.82
CA THR A 255 13.79 -16.79 -9.21
C THR A 255 15.19 -16.63 -9.82
N ASN A 256 15.40 -17.13 -11.04
CA ASN A 256 16.59 -16.82 -11.85
C ASN A 256 16.30 -15.78 -12.95
N ALA A 257 15.13 -15.16 -12.94
CA ALA A 257 14.74 -14.20 -13.97
C ALA A 257 15.44 -12.86 -13.73
N LEU A 258 16.24 -12.42 -14.69
CA LEU A 258 16.89 -11.10 -14.66
C LEU A 258 15.93 -10.01 -15.15
N GLN A 259 16.01 -8.86 -14.52
CA GLN A 259 15.30 -7.65 -14.90
C GLN A 259 16.11 -6.43 -14.48
N GLU A 260 15.97 -5.34 -15.23
CA GLU A 260 16.43 -4.02 -14.77
C GLU A 260 15.71 -3.64 -13.48
N SER A 261 16.49 -3.23 -12.47
CA SER A 261 16.00 -2.88 -11.14
C SER A 261 14.93 -1.80 -11.17
N ALA A 262 13.99 -1.88 -10.24
CA ALA A 262 12.88 -0.94 -10.17
C ALA A 262 13.36 0.46 -9.78
N MET A 263 14.42 0.58 -8.98
CA MET A 263 14.97 1.87 -8.53
C MET A 263 16.02 2.46 -9.50
N ASP A 264 16.07 1.96 -10.73
CA ASP A 264 16.67 2.64 -11.88
C ASP A 264 15.80 3.86 -12.28
N PRO A 265 16.40 5.03 -12.58
CA PRO A 265 15.64 6.25 -12.89
C PRO A 265 14.88 6.21 -14.23
N ASN A 266 15.14 5.24 -15.11
CA ASN A 266 14.50 5.13 -16.41
C ASN A 266 13.54 3.95 -16.47
N LEU A 267 12.40 4.16 -17.12
CA LEU A 267 11.50 3.08 -17.49
C LEU A 267 11.51 2.93 -19.02
N THR A 268 11.91 1.75 -19.50
CA THR A 268 11.77 1.42 -20.91
C THR A 268 10.28 1.29 -21.24
N VAL A 269 9.77 2.14 -22.13
CA VAL A 269 8.37 2.11 -22.59
C VAL A 269 8.01 0.73 -23.14
N GLY A 270 6.83 0.22 -22.79
CA GLY A 270 6.39 -1.12 -23.17
C GLY A 270 7.04 -2.25 -22.36
N THR A 271 7.61 -1.95 -21.19
CA THR A 271 8.11 -2.96 -20.25
C THR A 271 7.55 -2.74 -18.85
N ARG A 272 7.45 -3.82 -18.08
CA ARG A 272 7.17 -3.78 -16.64
C ARG A 272 8.41 -4.12 -15.84
N LYS A 273 8.64 -3.37 -14.76
CA LYS A 273 9.58 -3.63 -13.69
C LYS A 273 8.87 -4.08 -12.40
N GLN A 274 9.59 -4.85 -11.63
CA GLN A 274 9.29 -5.36 -10.30
C GLN A 274 10.49 -5.04 -9.41
N PHE A 275 10.32 -4.99 -8.08
CA PHE A 275 11.47 -4.91 -7.19
C PHE A 275 12.31 -6.18 -7.32
N THR A 276 13.54 -6.00 -7.77
CA THR A 276 14.55 -7.04 -7.88
C THR A 276 15.22 -7.29 -6.53
N VAL A 277 16.01 -8.35 -6.41
CA VAL A 277 16.74 -8.70 -5.18
C VAL A 277 17.57 -7.52 -4.65
N ILE A 278 18.12 -6.68 -5.53
CA ILE A 278 18.93 -5.54 -5.08
C ILE A 278 18.10 -4.39 -4.52
N ASP A 279 16.87 -4.19 -5.03
CA ASP A 279 15.94 -3.19 -4.49
C ASP A 279 15.51 -3.58 -3.07
N TRP A 280 15.21 -4.88 -2.87
CA TRP A 280 14.88 -5.43 -1.57
C TRP A 280 16.06 -5.44 -0.59
N ALA A 281 17.25 -5.81 -1.06
CA ALA A 281 18.44 -5.80 -0.24
C ALA A 281 18.82 -4.38 0.23
N ALA A 282 18.53 -3.36 -0.59
CA ALA A 282 18.70 -1.99 -0.14
C ALA A 282 17.70 -1.58 0.95
N LEU A 283 16.43 -2.05 0.89
CA LEU A 283 15.49 -1.82 1.98
C LEU A 283 15.98 -2.47 3.29
N ASP A 284 16.51 -3.69 3.21
CA ASP A 284 17.14 -4.38 4.35
C ASP A 284 18.33 -3.59 4.92
N ASP A 285 19.24 -3.14 4.04
CA ASP A 285 20.43 -2.39 4.45
C ASP A 285 20.12 -1.05 5.13
N ILE A 286 18.97 -0.43 4.83
CA ILE A 286 18.58 0.88 5.40
C ILE A 286 17.69 0.78 6.64
N GLY A 287 17.36 -0.44 7.10
CA GLY A 287 16.68 -0.68 8.36
C GLY A 287 15.44 -1.57 8.31
N TRP A 288 14.83 -1.77 7.14
CA TRP A 288 13.58 -2.52 7.06
C TRP A 288 13.81 -4.02 7.28
N GLU A 289 12.96 -4.67 8.05
CA GLU A 289 12.93 -6.13 8.18
C GLU A 289 12.30 -6.77 6.94
N VAL A 290 13.13 -7.10 5.95
CA VAL A 290 12.67 -7.71 4.70
C VAL A 290 12.64 -9.24 4.81
N ALA A 291 11.45 -9.84 4.73
CA ALA A 291 11.26 -11.28 4.71
C ALA A 291 11.84 -11.94 3.46
N ASP A 292 12.35 -13.17 3.57
CA ASP A 292 12.92 -13.92 2.44
C ASP A 292 11.89 -14.26 1.35
N THR A 293 10.62 -14.45 1.74
CA THR A 293 9.49 -14.80 0.88
C THR A 293 8.37 -13.79 1.00
N PHE A 294 7.53 -13.70 -0.03
CA PHE A 294 6.32 -12.88 -0.01
C PHE A 294 5.22 -13.55 0.82
N ALA A 295 4.49 -12.76 1.60
CA ALA A 295 3.27 -13.21 2.25
C ALA A 295 2.21 -13.54 1.19
N PRO A 296 1.62 -14.75 1.21
CA PRO A 296 0.66 -15.13 0.19
C PRO A 296 -0.68 -14.38 0.31
N THR A 297 -1.39 -14.27 -0.81
CA THR A 297 -2.58 -13.41 -0.96
C THR A 297 -3.85 -14.22 -1.12
N ILE A 298 -4.98 -13.60 -0.77
CA ILE A 298 -6.34 -14.02 -1.11
C ILE A 298 -7.23 -12.77 -1.14
N ASP A 299 -8.19 -12.70 -2.08
CA ASP A 299 -9.12 -11.57 -2.14
C ASP A 299 -10.02 -11.53 -0.91
N ALA A 300 -10.42 -10.32 -0.51
CA ALA A 300 -11.35 -10.13 0.60
C ALA A 300 -12.69 -10.83 0.32
N ILE A 301 -13.12 -11.66 1.28
CA ILE A 301 -14.39 -12.39 1.19
C ILE A 301 -15.48 -11.52 1.81
N SER A 302 -16.50 -11.15 1.01
CA SER A 302 -17.63 -10.35 1.48
C SER A 302 -18.54 -11.14 2.43
N ASN A 303 -19.12 -10.45 3.41
CA ASN A 303 -20.16 -11.01 4.26
C ASN A 303 -21.37 -11.45 3.42
N ILE A 304 -21.96 -12.58 3.79
CA ILE A 304 -23.17 -13.10 3.14
C ILE A 304 -24.28 -13.33 4.16
N THR A 305 -25.52 -13.31 3.69
CA THR A 305 -26.69 -13.77 4.43
C THR A 305 -27.21 -15.02 3.73
N VAL A 306 -27.38 -16.09 4.49
CA VAL A 306 -27.92 -17.37 4.03
C VAL A 306 -29.17 -17.67 4.86
N ASP A 307 -30.17 -18.25 4.22
CA ASP A 307 -31.40 -18.65 4.90
C ASP A 307 -31.10 -19.80 5.87
N GLU A 308 -31.80 -19.81 7.00
CA GLU A 308 -31.86 -20.98 7.88
C GLU A 308 -32.33 -22.21 7.08
N ASP A 309 -31.79 -23.38 7.42
CA ASP A 309 -32.04 -24.65 6.72
C ASP A 309 -31.69 -24.66 5.23
N SER A 310 -30.92 -23.68 4.76
CA SER A 310 -30.47 -23.65 3.37
C SER A 310 -29.58 -24.86 3.06
N PRO A 311 -29.60 -25.34 1.81
CA PRO A 311 -28.64 -26.35 1.37
C PRO A 311 -27.19 -25.82 1.40
N GLU A 312 -26.22 -26.68 1.10
CA GLU A 312 -24.80 -26.32 1.03
C GLU A 312 -24.59 -25.00 0.26
N THR A 313 -23.96 -24.05 0.93
CA THR A 313 -23.54 -22.78 0.38
C THR A 313 -22.13 -22.90 -0.17
N LEU A 314 -21.94 -22.41 -1.40
CA LEU A 314 -20.66 -22.37 -2.10
C LEU A 314 -20.19 -20.92 -2.24
N ILE A 315 -18.99 -20.64 -1.77
CA ILE A 315 -18.29 -19.36 -1.95
C ILE A 315 -17.06 -19.61 -2.82
N ASN A 316 -16.95 -18.88 -3.93
CA ASN A 316 -15.75 -18.91 -4.76
C ASN A 316 -14.68 -18.02 -4.12
N LEU A 317 -13.46 -18.56 -4.01
CA LEU A 317 -12.28 -17.85 -3.56
C LEU A 317 -11.50 -17.39 -4.78
N THR A 318 -11.02 -16.16 -4.78
CA THR A 318 -10.22 -15.54 -5.85
C THR A 318 -9.00 -14.84 -5.28
N GLY A 319 -8.08 -14.40 -6.14
CA GLY A 319 -6.89 -13.64 -5.73
C GLY A 319 -5.87 -14.48 -4.96
N ILE A 320 -5.97 -15.80 -5.03
CA ILE A 320 -5.02 -16.70 -4.36
C ILE A 320 -3.69 -16.64 -5.12
N GLY A 321 -2.61 -16.39 -4.40
CA GLY A 321 -1.30 -16.32 -5.02
C GLY A 321 -0.17 -16.23 -4.02
N PRO A 322 1.08 -16.34 -4.49
CA PRO A 322 2.27 -16.29 -3.65
C PRO A 322 2.60 -14.88 -3.16
N GLY A 323 1.77 -13.86 -3.44
CA GLY A 323 2.01 -12.46 -3.06
C GLY A 323 3.10 -11.71 -3.84
N GLY A 324 3.90 -12.41 -4.64
CA GLY A 324 4.97 -11.82 -5.45
C GLY A 324 5.29 -12.61 -6.73
N THR A 325 6.53 -12.51 -7.20
CA THR A 325 7.00 -13.12 -8.46
C THR A 325 7.51 -14.55 -8.32
N GLU A 326 7.60 -15.05 -7.09
CA GLU A 326 8.15 -16.36 -6.78
C GLU A 326 7.13 -17.50 -6.99
N VAL A 327 7.61 -18.73 -6.91
CA VAL A 327 6.76 -19.92 -6.79
C VAL A 327 6.96 -20.51 -5.41
N GLN A 328 5.88 -20.58 -4.63
CA GLN A 328 5.85 -21.23 -3.32
C GLN A 328 4.60 -22.13 -3.21
N PRO A 329 4.69 -23.29 -2.54
CA PRO A 329 3.53 -24.13 -2.31
C PRO A 329 2.56 -23.43 -1.36
N LEU A 330 1.28 -23.36 -1.73
CA LEU A 330 0.24 -22.70 -0.94
C LEU A 330 -0.72 -23.71 -0.31
N GLN A 331 -1.15 -23.44 0.92
CA GLN A 331 -2.20 -24.17 1.61
C GLN A 331 -3.32 -23.24 2.04
N ILE A 332 -4.57 -23.69 1.85
CA ILE A 332 -5.76 -23.01 2.40
C ILE A 332 -6.36 -23.85 3.51
N SER A 333 -6.65 -23.19 4.63
CA SER A 333 -7.40 -23.77 5.74
C SER A 333 -8.63 -22.91 6.06
N VAL A 334 -9.63 -23.53 6.70
CA VAL A 334 -10.85 -22.84 7.14
C VAL A 334 -11.26 -23.28 8.53
N SER A 335 -11.78 -22.33 9.31
CA SER A 335 -12.40 -22.58 10.61
C SER A 335 -13.67 -21.73 10.79
N SER A 336 -14.53 -22.13 11.71
CA SER A 336 -15.73 -21.37 12.11
C SER A 336 -15.74 -21.21 13.62
N ASP A 337 -16.08 -20.02 14.12
CA ASP A 337 -16.25 -19.75 15.55
C ASP A 337 -17.53 -20.40 16.13
N ASN A 338 -18.46 -20.81 15.28
CA ASN A 338 -19.73 -21.41 15.68
C ASN A 338 -20.17 -22.50 14.69
N THR A 339 -19.57 -23.68 14.82
CA THR A 339 -19.91 -24.86 14.01
C THR A 339 -21.30 -25.41 14.29
N ASN A 340 -21.93 -25.05 15.42
CA ASN A 340 -23.35 -25.36 15.65
C ASN A 340 -24.27 -24.56 14.72
N LEU A 341 -23.82 -23.43 14.18
CA LEU A 341 -24.56 -22.66 13.18
C LEU A 341 -24.14 -23.06 11.76
N THR A 342 -22.85 -23.12 11.48
CA THR A 342 -22.32 -23.26 10.10
C THR A 342 -22.11 -24.71 9.65
N GLY A 343 -22.23 -25.67 10.56
CA GLY A 343 -21.63 -26.99 10.38
C GLY A 343 -20.10 -26.90 10.32
N THR A 344 -19.46 -27.93 9.75
CA THR A 344 -18.01 -27.95 9.51
C THR A 344 -17.72 -27.39 8.11
N PRO A 345 -17.16 -26.17 7.99
CA PRO A 345 -16.77 -25.65 6.68
C PRO A 345 -15.63 -26.47 6.08
N ASN A 346 -15.58 -26.52 4.75
CA ASN A 346 -14.52 -27.18 4.00
C ASN A 346 -14.04 -26.30 2.85
N VAL A 347 -12.74 -26.36 2.54
CA VAL A 347 -12.14 -25.71 1.38
C VAL A 347 -11.64 -26.76 0.40
N THR A 348 -11.89 -26.53 -0.88
CA THR A 348 -11.23 -27.23 -1.99
C THR A 348 -10.31 -26.24 -2.70
N TYR A 349 -9.02 -26.55 -2.70
CA TYR A 349 -7.97 -25.77 -3.34
C TYR A 349 -6.84 -26.71 -3.80
N THR A 350 -6.23 -26.39 -4.93
CA THR A 350 -5.03 -27.06 -5.45
C THR A 350 -3.94 -26.00 -5.51
N SER A 351 -2.76 -26.27 -4.95
CA SER A 351 -1.63 -25.32 -5.01
C SER A 351 -1.38 -24.85 -6.44
N ASP A 352 -1.02 -23.58 -6.57
CA ASP A 352 -0.73 -22.86 -7.81
C ASP A 352 -1.97 -22.40 -8.58
N GLU A 353 -3.17 -22.86 -8.20
CA GLU A 353 -4.40 -22.28 -8.73
C GLU A 353 -4.63 -20.87 -8.14
N THR A 354 -5.21 -19.98 -8.94
CA THR A 354 -5.57 -18.61 -8.51
C THR A 354 -6.96 -18.53 -7.90
N THR A 355 -7.69 -19.65 -7.92
CA THR A 355 -9.06 -19.77 -7.41
C THR A 355 -9.23 -21.02 -6.56
N GLY A 356 -10.20 -20.98 -5.66
CA GLY A 356 -10.59 -22.09 -4.80
C GLY A 356 -12.07 -22.02 -4.47
N SER A 357 -12.54 -22.92 -3.61
CA SER A 357 -13.91 -22.85 -3.12
C SER A 357 -14.02 -23.18 -1.64
N LEU A 358 -14.84 -22.40 -0.95
CA LEU A 358 -15.27 -22.64 0.41
C LEU A 358 -16.73 -23.14 0.38
N LYS A 359 -17.01 -24.19 1.14
CA LYS A 359 -18.34 -24.76 1.31
C LYS A 359 -18.70 -24.91 2.77
N PHE A 360 -19.96 -24.66 3.10
CA PHE A 360 -20.52 -24.97 4.41
C PHE A 360 -22.04 -25.17 4.29
N THR A 361 -22.65 -25.84 5.25
CA THR A 361 -24.12 -26.06 5.29
C THR A 361 -24.62 -25.61 6.66
N PRO A 362 -25.50 -24.59 6.73
CA PRO A 362 -26.14 -24.21 7.99
C PRO A 362 -26.79 -25.41 8.68
N GLN A 363 -26.69 -25.49 10.00
CA GLN A 363 -27.35 -26.55 10.75
C GLN A 363 -28.86 -26.28 10.86
N ASP A 364 -29.65 -27.35 10.79
CA ASP A 364 -31.11 -27.28 10.83
C ASP A 364 -31.62 -26.60 12.11
N ASP A 365 -32.66 -25.79 11.96
CA ASP A 365 -33.34 -25.03 13.03
C ASP A 365 -32.39 -24.13 13.87
N GLN A 366 -31.27 -23.68 13.27
CA GLN A 366 -30.33 -22.74 13.89
C GLN A 366 -30.30 -21.40 13.14
N SER A 367 -30.32 -20.30 13.90
CA SER A 367 -30.16 -18.94 13.37
C SER A 367 -29.21 -18.12 14.24
N GLY A 368 -28.49 -17.18 13.60
CA GLY A 368 -27.51 -16.34 14.28
C GLY A 368 -26.44 -15.80 13.34
N THR A 369 -25.29 -15.45 13.92
CA THR A 369 -24.11 -14.99 13.18
C THR A 369 -22.92 -15.85 13.58
N ALA A 370 -22.08 -16.18 12.62
CA ALA A 370 -20.82 -16.89 12.81
C ALA A 370 -19.73 -16.24 11.95
N THR A 371 -18.51 -16.26 12.45
CA THR A 371 -17.31 -15.86 11.72
C THR A 371 -16.62 -17.09 11.16
N VAL A 372 -16.57 -17.19 9.82
CA VAL A 372 -15.77 -18.21 9.13
C VAL A 372 -14.44 -17.58 8.73
N THR A 373 -13.34 -18.13 9.24
CA THR A 373 -11.98 -17.65 8.98
C THR A 373 -11.31 -18.54 7.95
N VAL A 374 -10.87 -17.95 6.84
CA VAL A 374 -10.05 -18.60 5.81
C VAL A 374 -8.62 -18.10 5.95
N THR A 375 -7.65 -19.01 5.94
CA THR A 375 -6.22 -18.69 6.06
C THR A 375 -5.45 -19.30 4.90
N VAL A 376 -4.59 -18.50 4.29
CA VAL A 376 -3.63 -18.89 3.26
C VAL A 376 -2.23 -18.87 3.89
N THR A 377 -1.42 -19.90 3.64
CA THR A 377 -0.04 -20.05 4.15
C THR A 377 0.88 -20.67 3.12
#